data_AF-A0A926YT67-F1
#
_entry.id   AF-A0A926YT67-F1
#
_cell.length_a   1.000
_cell.length_b   1.000
_cell.length_c   1.000
_cell.angle_alpha   90.00
_cell.angle_beta   90.00
_cell.angle_gamma   90.00
#
_symmetry.space_group_name_H-M   'P 1'
#
loop_
_entity.id
_entity.type
_entity.pdbx_description
1 polymer ?
#
loop_
_entity_poly.entity_id
_entity_poly.type
_entity_poly.pdbx_seq_one_letter_code
_entity_poly.pdbx_strand_id
1 'polypeptide(L)'
;MPEDAGKKKFIKDFLQRVKAGEGLIEDIWIERTIRAPGSDGEGSTAQSLSRRRISNLTELLEDDLRHSFDEGYFTFRFVAALVGSGKTSLLTYLHGLTKTKSAYQRFSVVNRFQLSDLLMTGGNQSFSVKLYSYVLAQTFWELLHSSESEVQKTAKSILSDYLEQAEVHQLVGMSKFPPFLSKFSNYFGKSQVVFEDFFFETIEEIHKVEPRFTFAYLIDELDSLQNFPSQLQETRSLVTALVKRVAQEFNSKIRLLIYLVGTSENVGSFIAEGSVIESLVGHQVINLNKGYGNEFGMIKNKIDDRIEKAFGGYKNFDVAWQEIQSIPLNPAQNLRKFCQAHASAVLEIYERYFTEEPEKSFEGNARDLVKAQCEQHWKDYLNKSSYSLSDVSTTTILSGHAFDCFVELKHNNSTVARCFGEAKNYELLSGHLETFDRWLQDVSFKPSTDGKTPPDLAFMIAPSCPSLLQRKLELKGIKFLQSDKVVDKNKKSSEGIEEESESTQPTSQTVNLCIGINSADSTNINSADKDALIIAFKGTGVKKTTLDRLIKERPFKDLDDLAARLNFTSVKVKAVLRKKVREGQISFLEN
;
A
#
# COMPACT_ATOMS: atom_id res chain seq x y z
N MET A 1 32.26 21.12 6.50
CA MET A 1 31.27 22.07 5.97
C MET A 1 29.97 21.33 5.71
N PRO A 2 28.88 21.60 6.44
CA PRO A 2 27.58 21.01 6.19
C PRO A 2 26.76 21.95 5.29
N GLU A 3 27.21 22.16 4.05
CA GLU A 3 26.60 23.16 3.15
C GLU A 3 25.62 22.59 2.11
N ASP A 4 25.31 21.29 2.18
CA ASP A 4 24.27 20.67 1.33
C ASP A 4 23.07 20.13 2.13
N ALA A 5 23.05 20.30 3.45
CA ALA A 5 21.92 19.91 4.31
C ALA A 5 20.64 20.73 4.06
N GLY A 6 20.72 21.83 3.29
CA GLY A 6 19.62 22.71 2.93
C GLY A 6 19.20 22.66 1.46
N LYS A 7 19.90 21.91 0.59
CA LYS A 7 19.55 21.76 -0.83
C LYS A 7 18.90 20.40 -1.07
N LYS A 8 17.74 20.19 -0.45
CA LYS A 8 16.87 19.05 -0.80
C LYS A 8 16.32 19.28 -2.22
N LYS A 9 17.11 18.90 -3.22
CA LYS A 9 16.75 18.79 -4.64
C LYS A 9 15.43 18.03 -4.81
N PHE A 10 14.56 18.34 -5.75
CA PHE A 10 14.21 19.57 -6.46
C PHE A 10 12.75 19.32 -6.89
N ILE A 11 11.86 20.30 -6.80
CA ILE A 11 10.52 20.25 -7.43
C ILE A 11 10.62 19.77 -8.88
N LYS A 12 11.72 20.08 -9.57
CA LYS A 12 12.10 19.49 -10.85
C LYS A 12 12.15 17.96 -10.86
N ASP A 13 12.83 17.31 -9.92
CA ASP A 13 12.91 15.85 -9.83
C ASP A 13 11.55 15.23 -9.53
N PHE A 14 10.76 15.88 -8.66
CA PHE A 14 9.37 15.49 -8.41
C PHE A 14 8.54 15.58 -9.69
N LEU A 15 8.53 16.73 -10.37
CA LEU A 15 7.79 16.94 -11.61
C LEU A 15 8.27 16.01 -12.74
N GLN A 16 9.56 15.69 -12.80
CA GLN A 16 10.10 14.71 -13.75
C GLN A 16 9.59 13.29 -13.47
N ARG A 17 9.49 12.89 -12.21
CA ARG A 17 8.89 11.60 -11.82
C ARG A 17 7.39 11.58 -12.09
N VAL A 18 6.67 12.65 -11.74
CA VAL A 18 5.24 12.78 -12.07
C VAL A 18 5.03 12.72 -13.57
N LYS A 19 5.87 13.40 -14.37
CA LYS A 19 5.86 13.36 -15.84
C LYS A 19 6.05 11.94 -16.38
N ALA A 20 6.91 11.13 -15.76
CA ALA A 20 7.06 9.72 -16.09
C ALA A 20 5.86 8.86 -15.63
N GLY A 21 5.10 9.35 -14.65
CA GLY A 21 3.95 8.69 -14.05
C GLY A 21 4.31 7.61 -13.02
N GLU A 22 5.60 7.40 -12.77
CA GLU A 22 6.13 6.30 -11.97
C GLU A 22 5.80 6.47 -10.48
N GLY A 23 5.13 5.46 -9.91
CA GLY A 23 4.82 5.39 -8.48
C GLY A 23 3.68 6.30 -8.04
N LEU A 24 3.19 7.20 -8.90
CA LEU A 24 2.02 8.03 -8.61
C LEU A 24 0.74 7.44 -9.21
N ILE A 25 0.81 7.04 -10.49
CA ILE A 25 -0.36 6.55 -11.22
C ILE A 25 -0.76 5.16 -10.70
N GLU A 26 0.24 4.33 -10.36
CA GLU A 26 0.02 3.02 -9.76
C GLU A 26 -0.77 3.14 -8.45
N ASP A 27 -0.41 4.10 -7.59
CA ASP A 27 -1.11 4.34 -6.31
C ASP A 27 -2.56 4.80 -6.53
N ILE A 28 -2.81 5.62 -7.56
CA ILE A 28 -4.17 6.03 -7.93
C ILE A 28 -4.97 4.85 -8.49
N TRP A 29 -4.36 3.99 -9.30
CA TRP A 29 -5.04 2.82 -9.88
C TRP A 29 -5.46 1.80 -8.83
N ILE A 30 -4.65 1.59 -7.78
CA ILE A 30 -4.97 0.60 -6.74
C ILE A 30 -6.04 1.11 -5.76
N GLU A 31 -6.11 2.41 -5.51
CA GLU A 31 -7.15 3.03 -4.67
C GLU A 31 -8.39 3.47 -5.48
N ARG A 32 -8.40 3.14 -6.78
CA ARG A 32 -9.50 3.44 -7.69
C ARG A 32 -10.82 2.89 -7.15
N THR A 33 -11.85 3.74 -7.19
CA THR A 33 -13.21 3.38 -6.81
C THR A 33 -13.74 2.20 -7.63
N ILE A 34 -14.33 1.22 -6.93
CA ILE A 34 -15.04 0.09 -7.51
C ILE A 34 -16.53 0.25 -7.29
N ARG A 35 -17.30 -0.11 -8.31
CA ARG A 35 -18.75 -0.03 -8.35
C ARG A 35 -19.33 -1.35 -8.82
N ALA A 36 -20.59 -1.61 -8.48
CA ALA A 36 -21.29 -2.75 -9.03
C ALA A 36 -21.50 -2.56 -10.56
N PRO A 37 -21.40 -3.63 -11.37
CA PRO A 37 -21.80 -3.58 -12.78
C PRO A 37 -23.24 -3.06 -12.93
N GLY A 38 -23.46 -2.15 -13.88
CA GLY A 38 -24.77 -1.53 -14.13
C GLY A 38 -25.17 -0.39 -13.19
N SER A 39 -24.31 -0.01 -12.23
CA SER A 39 -24.53 1.19 -11.40
C SER A 39 -24.10 2.48 -12.12
N ASP A 40 -24.66 3.61 -11.71
CA ASP A 40 -24.29 4.95 -12.19
C ASP A 40 -23.04 5.50 -11.48
N GLY A 41 -22.36 6.48 -12.09
CA GLY A 41 -21.21 7.19 -11.52
C GLY A 41 -19.84 6.89 -12.13
N GLU A 42 -18.79 7.54 -11.61
CA GLU A 42 -17.39 7.31 -11.98
C GLU A 42 -16.78 6.20 -11.12
N GLY A 43 -16.14 5.21 -11.74
CA GLY A 43 -15.50 4.10 -11.03
C GLY A 43 -15.48 2.82 -11.84
N SER A 44 -14.48 1.98 -11.59
CA SER A 44 -14.31 0.70 -12.27
C SER A 44 -15.39 -0.26 -11.79
N THR A 45 -15.75 -1.27 -12.60
CA THR A 45 -16.82 -2.19 -12.21
C THR A 45 -16.28 -3.56 -11.89
N ALA A 46 -16.70 -4.12 -10.76
CA ALA A 46 -16.40 -5.47 -10.33
C ALA A 46 -17.40 -5.92 -9.25
N GLN A 47 -17.50 -7.22 -9.02
CA GLN A 47 -18.27 -7.80 -7.92
C GLN A 47 -17.36 -8.55 -6.95
N SER A 48 -17.62 -8.46 -5.64
CA SER A 48 -16.95 -9.32 -4.64
C SER A 48 -17.43 -10.75 -4.77
N LEU A 49 -16.48 -11.71 -4.84
CA LEU A 49 -16.82 -13.14 -4.82
C LEU A 49 -17.34 -13.55 -3.43
N SER A 50 -16.85 -12.91 -2.37
CA SER A 50 -17.28 -13.12 -0.99
C SER A 50 -18.56 -12.38 -0.61
N ARG A 51 -19.21 -11.67 -1.55
CA ARG A 51 -20.40 -10.81 -1.34
C ARG A 51 -20.19 -9.69 -0.31
N ARG A 52 -18.93 -9.31 -0.05
CA ARG A 52 -18.61 -8.17 0.80
C ARG A 52 -18.85 -6.87 0.06
N ARG A 53 -19.10 -5.80 0.80
CA ARG A 53 -19.11 -4.45 0.24
C ARG A 53 -17.67 -4.04 -0.02
N ILE A 54 -17.39 -3.69 -1.28
CA ILE A 54 -16.08 -3.26 -1.77
C ILE A 54 -16.25 -1.87 -2.35
N SER A 55 -15.37 -0.96 -1.94
CA SER A 55 -15.40 0.45 -2.32
C SER A 55 -14.28 0.82 -3.28
N ASN A 56 -13.17 0.08 -3.29
CA ASN A 56 -12.01 0.33 -4.13
C ASN A 56 -11.35 -0.98 -4.61
N LEU A 57 -10.35 -0.86 -5.49
CA LEU A 57 -9.67 -2.00 -6.08
C LEU A 57 -8.81 -2.76 -5.05
N THR A 58 -8.14 -2.07 -4.13
CA THR A 58 -7.40 -2.71 -3.02
C THR A 58 -8.28 -3.66 -2.22
N GLU A 59 -9.44 -3.20 -1.75
CA GLU A 59 -10.39 -4.02 -1.00
C GLU A 59 -10.85 -5.25 -1.80
N LEU A 60 -11.05 -5.10 -3.12
CA LEU A 60 -11.42 -6.22 -3.99
C LEU A 60 -10.32 -7.29 -4.02
N LEU A 61 -9.07 -6.88 -4.21
CA LEU A 61 -7.94 -7.79 -4.32
C LEU A 61 -7.66 -8.47 -2.98
N GLU A 62 -7.79 -7.76 -1.86
CA GLU A 62 -7.71 -8.35 -0.52
C GLU A 62 -8.84 -9.34 -0.26
N ASP A 63 -10.05 -9.05 -0.74
CA ASP A 63 -11.20 -9.97 -0.66
C ASP A 63 -10.93 -11.27 -1.44
N ASP A 64 -10.40 -11.15 -2.65
CA ASP A 64 -10.05 -12.28 -3.51
C ASP A 64 -8.92 -13.14 -2.93
N LEU A 65 -7.90 -12.50 -2.35
CA LEU A 65 -6.82 -13.20 -1.63
C LEU A 65 -7.36 -13.92 -0.41
N ARG A 66 -8.23 -13.30 0.37
CA ARG A 66 -8.86 -13.92 1.53
C ARG A 66 -9.74 -15.11 1.14
N HIS A 67 -10.54 -14.97 0.09
CA HIS A 67 -11.39 -16.04 -0.45
C HIS A 67 -10.56 -17.28 -0.84
N SER A 68 -9.39 -17.07 -1.44
CA SER A 68 -8.54 -18.20 -1.87
C SER A 68 -7.55 -18.68 -0.80
N PHE A 69 -6.71 -17.78 -0.27
CA PHE A 69 -5.64 -18.09 0.67
C PHE A 69 -6.12 -18.31 2.11
N ASP A 70 -7.21 -17.69 2.55
CA ASP A 70 -7.70 -17.91 3.92
C ASP A 70 -8.79 -18.99 3.91
N GLU A 71 -9.83 -18.79 3.07
CA GLU A 71 -11.04 -19.62 3.08
C GLU A 71 -10.93 -20.89 2.24
N GLY A 72 -9.98 -20.97 1.31
CA GLY A 72 -9.71 -22.17 0.54
C GLY A 72 -10.60 -22.38 -0.68
N TYR A 73 -11.17 -21.30 -1.21
CA TYR A 73 -12.03 -21.35 -2.39
C TYR A 73 -11.29 -20.95 -3.68
N PHE A 74 -11.83 -21.43 -4.79
CA PHE A 74 -11.36 -21.06 -6.10
C PHE A 74 -11.72 -19.60 -6.41
N THR A 75 -10.73 -18.86 -6.88
CA THR A 75 -10.91 -17.47 -7.34
C THR A 75 -10.47 -17.38 -8.79
N PHE A 76 -11.38 -17.01 -9.67
CA PHE A 76 -11.07 -16.69 -11.06
C PHE A 76 -11.50 -15.27 -11.38
N ARG A 77 -10.67 -14.52 -12.10
CA ARG A 77 -10.96 -13.16 -12.55
C ARG A 77 -10.53 -12.93 -13.98
N PHE A 78 -11.43 -12.33 -14.74
CA PHE A 78 -11.05 -11.62 -15.95
C PHE A 78 -10.78 -10.16 -15.62
N VAL A 79 -9.70 -9.60 -16.15
CA VAL A 79 -9.46 -8.14 -16.11
C VAL A 79 -9.60 -7.57 -17.51
N ALA A 80 -10.68 -6.84 -17.74
CA ALA A 80 -11.03 -6.17 -18.99
C ALA A 80 -10.57 -4.71 -18.92
N ALA A 81 -9.42 -4.41 -19.52
CA ALA A 81 -8.76 -3.11 -19.35
C ALA A 81 -8.83 -2.22 -20.59
N LEU A 82 -9.27 -0.96 -20.42
CA LEU A 82 -9.05 0.06 -21.45
C LEU A 82 -7.56 0.39 -21.55
N VAL A 83 -7.10 0.83 -22.73
CA VAL A 83 -5.69 1.18 -22.94
C VAL A 83 -5.27 2.28 -21.95
N GLY A 84 -4.20 2.01 -21.18
CA GLY A 84 -3.69 2.93 -20.15
C GLY A 84 -4.49 2.94 -18.84
N SER A 85 -5.27 1.89 -18.57
CA SER A 85 -6.03 1.74 -17.31
C SER A 85 -5.29 1.03 -16.18
N GLY A 86 -4.05 0.57 -16.42
CA GLY A 86 -3.18 -0.01 -15.38
C GLY A 86 -3.22 -1.53 -15.23
N LYS A 87 -3.59 -2.30 -16.27
CA LYS A 87 -3.73 -3.78 -16.20
C LYS A 87 -2.51 -4.49 -15.62
N THR A 88 -1.32 -4.14 -16.10
CA THR A 88 -0.04 -4.71 -15.65
C THR A 88 0.31 -4.26 -14.23
N SER A 89 -0.04 -3.04 -13.85
CA SER A 89 0.13 -2.51 -12.50
C SER A 89 -0.78 -3.22 -11.50
N LEU A 90 -2.02 -3.56 -11.89
CA LEU A 90 -2.93 -4.38 -11.07
C LEU A 90 -2.32 -5.74 -10.76
N LEU A 91 -1.80 -6.46 -11.77
CA LEU A 91 -1.15 -7.76 -11.53
C LEU A 91 0.12 -7.64 -10.68
N THR A 92 0.92 -6.59 -10.92
CA THR A 92 2.10 -6.29 -10.11
C THR A 92 1.72 -6.05 -8.65
N TYR A 93 0.62 -5.33 -8.44
CA TYR A 93 0.09 -5.03 -7.13
C TYR A 93 -0.43 -6.28 -6.42
N LEU A 94 -1.26 -7.09 -7.09
CA LEU A 94 -1.76 -8.35 -6.54
C LEU A 94 -0.63 -9.32 -6.17
N HIS A 95 0.40 -9.44 -7.02
CA HIS A 95 1.62 -10.19 -6.71
C HIS A 95 2.39 -9.61 -5.51
N GLY A 96 2.36 -8.29 -5.33
CA GLY A 96 2.89 -7.65 -4.12
C GLY A 96 2.09 -8.02 -2.88
N LEU A 97 0.75 -8.01 -2.97
CA LEU A 97 -0.16 -8.32 -1.87
C LEU A 97 -0.01 -9.77 -1.37
N THR A 98 0.26 -10.74 -2.25
CA THR A 98 0.54 -12.13 -1.82
C THR A 98 1.78 -12.25 -0.95
N LYS A 99 2.68 -11.27 -0.97
CA LYS A 99 3.89 -11.23 -0.14
C LYS A 99 3.70 -10.47 1.17
N THR A 100 2.51 -9.90 1.41
CA THR A 100 2.24 -9.07 2.59
C THR A 100 1.84 -9.83 3.85
N LYS A 101 1.62 -11.14 3.76
CA LYS A 101 1.47 -12.02 4.92
C LYS A 101 2.51 -13.11 4.84
N SER A 102 3.24 -13.34 5.93
CA SER A 102 4.24 -14.42 6.02
C SER A 102 3.66 -15.79 5.67
N ALA A 103 2.41 -16.05 6.08
CA ALA A 103 1.69 -17.27 5.74
C ALA A 103 1.49 -17.42 4.21
N TYR A 104 1.15 -16.35 3.51
CA TYR A 104 0.96 -16.40 2.05
C TYR A 104 2.28 -16.66 1.35
N GLN A 105 3.33 -15.92 1.73
CA GLN A 105 4.66 -16.10 1.15
C GLN A 105 5.22 -17.52 1.37
N ARG A 106 4.96 -18.10 2.55
CA ARG A 106 5.46 -19.44 2.91
C ARG A 106 4.67 -20.58 2.26
N PHE A 107 3.36 -20.41 2.11
CA PHE A 107 2.45 -21.46 1.67
C PHE A 107 1.77 -21.11 0.34
N SER A 108 2.55 -20.67 -0.65
CA SER A 108 2.01 -20.51 -1.99
C SER A 108 3.04 -20.62 -3.10
N VAL A 109 2.53 -20.94 -4.28
CA VAL A 109 3.19 -20.69 -5.57
C VAL A 109 2.46 -19.52 -6.21
N VAL A 110 3.19 -18.45 -6.56
CA VAL A 110 2.61 -17.28 -7.22
C VAL A 110 3.38 -16.99 -8.50
N ASN A 111 2.80 -17.42 -9.62
CA ASN A 111 3.41 -17.30 -10.93
C ASN A 111 2.77 -16.18 -11.74
N ARG A 112 3.60 -15.34 -12.34
CA ARG A 112 3.17 -14.28 -13.24
C ARG A 112 3.90 -14.42 -14.58
N PHE A 113 3.16 -14.44 -15.67
CA PHE A 113 3.72 -14.57 -17.03
C PHE A 113 2.77 -13.97 -18.07
N GLN A 114 3.26 -13.82 -19.29
CA GLN A 114 2.50 -13.27 -20.41
C GLN A 114 2.18 -14.40 -21.41
N LEU A 115 1.00 -14.37 -22.03
CA LEU A 115 0.65 -15.36 -23.05
C LEU A 115 1.50 -15.25 -24.32
N SER A 116 2.06 -14.07 -24.58
CA SER A 116 3.00 -13.82 -25.68
C SER A 116 4.29 -14.63 -25.55
N ASP A 117 4.75 -14.91 -24.33
CA ASP A 117 5.92 -15.75 -24.06
C ASP A 117 5.77 -17.18 -24.64
N LEU A 118 4.52 -17.66 -24.71
CA LEU A 118 4.17 -19.00 -25.20
C LEU A 118 4.03 -19.08 -26.72
N LEU A 119 3.81 -17.93 -27.38
CA LEU A 119 3.73 -17.86 -28.84
C LEU A 119 5.10 -18.07 -29.48
N MET A 120 6.17 -17.65 -28.80
CA MET A 120 7.55 -17.74 -29.27
C MET A 120 8.17 -19.12 -29.04
N THR A 121 7.48 -20.02 -28.33
CA THR A 121 7.96 -21.37 -28.07
C THR A 121 7.72 -22.26 -29.28
N GLY A 122 8.81 -22.65 -29.97
CA GLY A 122 8.76 -23.55 -31.13
C GLY A 122 8.21 -24.95 -30.78
N GLY A 123 7.67 -25.65 -31.78
CA GLY A 123 7.17 -27.02 -31.66
C GLY A 123 5.74 -27.19 -32.19
N ASN A 124 5.41 -28.43 -32.60
CA ASN A 124 4.13 -28.81 -33.22
C ASN A 124 3.01 -29.12 -32.19
N GLN A 125 3.22 -28.82 -30.92
CA GLN A 125 2.22 -29.04 -29.88
C GLN A 125 1.12 -27.98 -29.95
N SER A 126 -0.10 -28.37 -29.54
CA SER A 126 -1.21 -27.43 -29.36
C SER A 126 -0.88 -26.37 -28.30
N PHE A 127 -1.49 -25.21 -28.40
CA PHE A 127 -1.29 -24.10 -27.47
C PHE A 127 -1.72 -24.47 -26.05
N SER A 128 -2.80 -25.25 -25.90
CA SER A 128 -3.23 -25.78 -24.60
C SER A 128 -2.12 -26.56 -23.88
N VAL A 129 -1.39 -27.41 -24.62
CA VAL A 129 -0.26 -28.18 -24.07
C VAL A 129 0.88 -27.26 -23.68
N LYS A 130 1.21 -26.27 -24.52
CA LYS A 130 2.24 -25.26 -24.21
C LYS A 130 1.91 -24.49 -22.93
N LEU A 131 0.65 -24.06 -22.78
CA LEU A 131 0.18 -23.32 -21.60
C LEU A 131 0.29 -24.16 -20.32
N TYR A 132 -0.28 -25.37 -20.30
CA TYR A 132 -0.18 -26.20 -19.10
C TYR A 132 1.25 -26.63 -18.79
N SER A 133 2.04 -27.00 -19.81
CA SER A 133 3.46 -27.35 -19.62
C SER A 133 4.23 -26.20 -18.97
N TYR A 134 4.01 -24.96 -19.43
CA TYR A 134 4.63 -23.78 -18.83
C TYR A 134 4.17 -23.54 -17.39
N VAL A 135 2.85 -23.62 -17.14
CA VAL A 135 2.25 -23.47 -15.80
C VAL A 135 2.83 -24.49 -14.82
N LEU A 136 2.90 -25.76 -15.24
CA LEU A 136 3.46 -26.85 -14.44
C LEU A 136 4.96 -26.69 -14.22
N ALA A 137 5.72 -26.31 -15.25
CA ALA A 137 7.15 -26.05 -15.11
C ALA A 137 7.43 -24.95 -14.08
N GLN A 138 6.71 -23.83 -14.13
CA GLN A 138 6.80 -22.77 -13.13
C GLN A 138 6.41 -23.28 -11.73
N THR A 139 5.35 -24.09 -11.66
CA THR A 139 4.86 -24.66 -10.40
C THR A 139 5.89 -25.59 -9.76
N PHE A 140 6.43 -26.55 -10.50
CA PHE A 140 7.47 -27.44 -10.00
C PHE A 140 8.77 -26.72 -9.68
N TRP A 141 9.13 -25.68 -10.44
CA TRP A 141 10.28 -24.86 -10.12
C TRP A 141 10.17 -24.28 -8.70
N GLU A 142 9.04 -23.65 -8.38
CA GLU A 142 8.77 -23.07 -7.07
C GLU A 142 8.64 -24.14 -5.98
N LEU A 143 7.91 -25.23 -6.22
CA LEU A 143 7.75 -26.32 -5.25
C LEU A 143 9.08 -26.99 -4.87
N LEU A 144 9.97 -27.19 -5.85
CA LEU A 144 11.30 -27.77 -5.63
C LEU A 144 12.24 -26.82 -4.88
N HIS A 145 11.99 -25.51 -4.92
CA HIS A 145 12.76 -24.49 -4.20
C HIS A 145 12.05 -23.99 -2.93
N SER A 146 10.93 -24.62 -2.56
CA SER A 146 10.17 -24.28 -1.34
C SER A 146 11.02 -24.46 -0.08
N SER A 147 10.79 -23.60 0.91
CA SER A 147 11.35 -23.75 2.26
C SER A 147 10.75 -24.92 3.03
N GLU A 148 9.59 -25.44 2.59
CA GLU A 148 8.89 -26.53 3.25
C GLU A 148 9.38 -27.89 2.74
N SER A 149 10.08 -28.63 3.60
CA SER A 149 10.70 -29.90 3.23
C SER A 149 9.72 -30.95 2.71
N GLU A 150 8.51 -31.01 3.29
CA GLU A 150 7.49 -31.98 2.86
C GLU A 150 6.92 -31.64 1.48
N VAL A 151 6.67 -30.36 1.21
CA VAL A 151 6.24 -29.88 -0.12
C VAL A 151 7.31 -30.23 -1.17
N GLN A 152 8.58 -29.99 -0.87
CA GLN A 152 9.69 -30.31 -1.77
C GLN A 152 9.78 -31.83 -2.04
N LYS A 153 9.62 -32.68 -1.01
CA LYS A 153 9.64 -34.14 -1.16
C LYS A 153 8.46 -34.63 -2.00
N THR A 154 7.25 -34.13 -1.72
CA THR A 154 6.05 -34.48 -2.50
C THR A 154 6.20 -34.08 -3.95
N ALA A 155 6.71 -32.88 -4.25
CA ALA A 155 6.98 -32.45 -5.62
C ALA A 155 7.96 -33.39 -6.36
N LYS A 156 9.01 -33.87 -5.68
CA LYS A 156 9.93 -34.87 -6.25
C LYS A 156 9.26 -36.22 -6.48
N SER A 157 8.39 -36.64 -5.56
CA SER A 157 7.62 -37.88 -5.69
C SER A 157 6.73 -37.82 -6.91
N ILE A 158 5.93 -36.76 -7.04
CA ILE A 158 5.04 -36.54 -8.18
C ILE A 158 5.83 -36.61 -9.49
N LEU A 159 6.97 -35.91 -9.61
CA LEU A 159 7.79 -35.99 -10.82
C LEU A 159 8.31 -37.42 -11.12
N SER A 160 8.59 -38.20 -10.09
CA SER A 160 9.09 -39.57 -10.22
C SER A 160 8.02 -40.56 -10.68
N ASP A 161 6.73 -40.21 -10.53
CA ASP A 161 5.62 -41.01 -11.06
C ASP A 161 5.49 -40.88 -12.59
N TYR A 162 6.05 -39.79 -13.16
CA TYR A 162 5.96 -39.48 -14.58
C TYR A 162 7.28 -39.58 -15.35
N LEU A 163 8.42 -39.46 -14.67
CA LEU A 163 9.75 -39.36 -15.27
C LEU A 163 10.70 -40.41 -14.73
N GLU A 164 11.73 -40.76 -15.51
CA GLU A 164 12.79 -41.63 -15.02
C GLU A 164 13.62 -40.95 -13.92
N GLN A 165 14.16 -41.73 -12.97
CA GLN A 165 14.94 -41.17 -11.84
C GLN A 165 16.12 -40.28 -12.29
N ALA A 166 16.74 -40.59 -13.44
CA ALA A 166 17.82 -39.79 -14.00
C ALA A 166 17.33 -38.41 -14.50
N GLU A 167 16.12 -38.35 -15.05
CA GLU A 167 15.49 -37.10 -15.52
C GLU A 167 15.08 -36.23 -14.33
N VAL A 168 14.48 -36.83 -13.30
CA VAL A 168 14.15 -36.14 -12.03
C VAL A 168 15.39 -35.55 -11.39
N HIS A 169 16.50 -36.31 -11.28
CA HIS A 169 17.76 -35.81 -10.75
C HIS A 169 18.29 -34.60 -11.53
N GLN A 170 18.16 -34.60 -12.85
CA GLN A 170 18.59 -33.49 -13.69
C GLN A 170 17.73 -32.24 -13.50
N LEU A 171 16.41 -32.39 -13.31
CA LEU A 171 15.51 -31.28 -13.00
C LEU A 171 15.80 -30.68 -11.62
N VAL A 172 15.93 -31.53 -10.60
CA VAL A 172 16.18 -31.11 -9.21
C VAL A 172 17.55 -30.43 -9.06
N GLY A 173 18.55 -30.86 -9.84
CA GLY A 173 19.90 -30.28 -9.80
C GLY A 173 20.04 -28.90 -10.46
N MET A 174 18.97 -28.33 -11.03
CA MET A 174 19.05 -27.07 -11.77
C MET A 174 19.03 -25.84 -10.86
N SER A 175 19.90 -24.87 -11.15
CA SER A 175 20.00 -23.60 -10.41
C SER A 175 19.32 -22.41 -11.11
N LYS A 176 18.83 -22.59 -12.34
CA LYS A 176 18.16 -21.53 -13.12
C LYS A 176 16.89 -22.05 -13.78
N PHE A 177 15.87 -21.20 -13.82
CA PHE A 177 14.58 -21.52 -14.41
C PHE A 177 14.60 -21.77 -15.94
N PRO A 178 15.27 -20.97 -16.80
CA PRO A 178 15.17 -21.20 -18.25
C PRO A 178 15.68 -22.58 -18.72
N PRO A 179 16.83 -23.08 -18.23
CA PRO A 179 17.24 -24.47 -18.48
C PRO A 179 16.26 -25.50 -17.94
N PHE A 180 15.67 -25.24 -16.77
CA PHE A 180 14.66 -26.11 -16.16
C PHE A 180 13.42 -26.21 -17.04
N LEU A 181 12.85 -25.08 -17.46
CA LEU A 181 11.69 -24.99 -18.34
C LEU A 181 11.92 -25.76 -19.65
N SER A 182 13.09 -25.60 -20.27
CA SER A 182 13.45 -26.30 -21.50
C SER A 182 13.50 -27.82 -21.30
N LYS A 183 14.13 -28.29 -20.23
CA LYS A 183 14.18 -29.73 -19.94
C LYS A 183 12.84 -30.31 -19.54
N PHE A 184 12.09 -29.62 -18.68
CA PHE A 184 10.74 -30.00 -18.29
C PHE A 184 9.86 -30.20 -19.54
N SER A 185 9.84 -29.20 -20.43
CA SER A 185 9.08 -29.27 -21.68
C SER A 185 9.53 -30.42 -22.59
N ASN A 186 10.83 -30.71 -22.65
CA ASN A 186 11.35 -31.82 -23.44
C ASN A 186 10.99 -33.20 -22.89
N TYR A 187 10.99 -33.37 -21.57
CA TYR A 187 10.62 -34.63 -20.92
C TYR A 187 9.14 -34.90 -21.08
N PHE A 188 8.29 -33.94 -20.69
CA PHE A 188 6.85 -34.10 -20.78
C PHE A 188 6.34 -34.01 -22.23
N GLY A 189 7.06 -33.38 -23.14
CA GLY A 189 6.70 -33.35 -24.56
C GLY A 189 6.79 -34.71 -25.27
N LYS A 190 7.48 -35.69 -24.67
CA LYS A 190 7.56 -37.08 -25.15
C LYS A 190 6.57 -38.02 -24.44
N SER A 191 6.01 -37.57 -23.32
CA SER A 191 5.11 -38.35 -22.48
C SER A 191 3.67 -38.27 -22.98
N GLN A 192 2.85 -39.32 -22.75
CA GLN A 192 1.40 -39.29 -23.03
C GLN A 192 0.59 -38.64 -21.89
N VAL A 193 1.18 -37.66 -21.19
CA VAL A 193 0.56 -37.06 -20.01
C VAL A 193 -0.62 -36.19 -20.42
N VAL A 194 -1.75 -36.40 -19.73
CA VAL A 194 -2.89 -35.49 -19.77
C VAL A 194 -2.60 -34.33 -18.82
N PHE A 195 -2.11 -33.23 -19.38
CA PHE A 195 -1.60 -32.09 -18.62
C PHE A 195 -2.61 -31.47 -17.64
N GLU A 196 -3.90 -31.49 -17.97
CA GLU A 196 -4.95 -30.99 -17.06
C GLU A 196 -5.08 -31.87 -15.81
N ASP A 197 -5.09 -33.21 -15.99
CA ASP A 197 -5.12 -34.15 -14.86
C ASP A 197 -3.87 -34.00 -14.00
N PHE A 198 -2.70 -33.91 -14.64
CA PHE A 198 -1.44 -33.72 -13.96
C PHE A 198 -1.41 -32.42 -13.13
N PHE A 199 -2.03 -31.35 -13.63
CA PHE A 199 -2.19 -30.09 -12.90
C PHE A 199 -3.04 -30.24 -11.64
N PHE A 200 -4.21 -30.86 -11.73
CA PHE A 200 -5.07 -31.05 -10.56
C PHE A 200 -4.49 -32.06 -9.57
N GLU A 201 -3.89 -33.16 -10.03
CA GLU A 201 -3.19 -34.13 -9.19
C GLU A 201 -2.07 -33.45 -8.39
N THR A 202 -1.26 -32.60 -9.05
CA THR A 202 -0.20 -31.85 -8.36
C THR A 202 -0.77 -31.01 -7.22
N ILE A 203 -1.89 -30.32 -7.45
CA ILE A 203 -2.54 -29.51 -6.41
C ILE A 203 -3.03 -30.40 -5.26
N GLU A 204 -3.69 -31.51 -5.56
CA GLU A 204 -4.24 -32.43 -4.56
C GLU A 204 -3.14 -33.06 -3.70
N GLU A 205 -2.07 -33.57 -4.30
CA GLU A 205 -0.95 -34.20 -3.58
C GLU A 205 -0.24 -33.21 -2.66
N ILE A 206 -0.02 -31.97 -3.10
CA ILE A 206 0.54 -30.92 -2.24
C ILE A 206 -0.42 -30.56 -1.11
N HIS A 207 -1.74 -30.49 -1.36
CA HIS A 207 -2.71 -30.22 -0.30
C HIS A 207 -2.83 -31.34 0.74
N LYS A 208 -2.54 -32.60 0.37
CA LYS A 208 -2.50 -33.71 1.34
C LYS A 208 -1.42 -33.50 2.40
N VAL A 209 -0.29 -32.90 2.04
CA VAL A 209 0.83 -32.62 2.98
C VAL A 209 0.77 -31.24 3.62
N GLU A 210 0.27 -30.22 2.92
CA GLU A 210 0.08 -28.87 3.44
C GLU A 210 -1.25 -28.28 2.96
N PRO A 211 -2.36 -28.46 3.72
CA PRO A 211 -3.70 -28.02 3.32
C PRO A 211 -3.88 -26.51 3.18
N ARG A 212 -2.92 -25.69 3.62
CA ARG A 212 -2.95 -24.23 3.46
C ARG A 212 -2.26 -23.75 2.18
N PHE A 213 -1.54 -24.63 1.49
CA PHE A 213 -0.80 -24.27 0.29
C PHE A 213 -1.74 -23.72 -0.78
N THR A 214 -1.36 -22.64 -1.46
CA THR A 214 -2.22 -21.97 -2.46
C THR A 214 -1.48 -21.78 -3.77
N PHE A 215 -2.16 -22.04 -4.89
CA PHE A 215 -1.61 -21.88 -6.24
C PHE A 215 -2.22 -20.63 -6.87
N ALA A 216 -1.39 -19.69 -7.29
CA ALA A 216 -1.83 -18.43 -7.89
C ALA A 216 -1.16 -18.18 -9.24
N TYR A 217 -1.96 -17.95 -10.28
CA TYR A 217 -1.51 -17.70 -11.65
C TYR A 217 -2.04 -16.35 -12.16
N LEU A 218 -1.13 -15.43 -12.41
CA LEU A 218 -1.40 -14.06 -12.85
C LEU A 218 -0.96 -13.92 -14.32
N ILE A 219 -1.91 -14.10 -15.23
CA ILE A 219 -1.68 -14.27 -16.67
C ILE A 219 -2.02 -12.95 -17.38
N ASP A 220 -1.02 -12.32 -17.98
CA ASP A 220 -1.18 -11.08 -18.75
C ASP A 220 -1.23 -11.36 -20.27
N GLU A 221 -1.62 -10.32 -21.02
CA GLU A 221 -1.60 -10.28 -22.48
C GLU A 221 -2.50 -11.29 -23.19
N LEU A 222 -3.73 -11.50 -22.72
CA LEU A 222 -4.75 -12.19 -23.53
C LEU A 222 -4.92 -11.53 -24.91
N ASP A 223 -4.72 -10.21 -24.96
CA ASP A 223 -4.74 -9.43 -26.18
C ASP A 223 -3.65 -9.83 -27.20
N SER A 224 -2.56 -10.47 -26.79
CA SER A 224 -1.54 -10.98 -27.72
C SER A 224 -2.06 -12.12 -28.62
N LEU A 225 -3.14 -12.80 -28.20
CA LEU A 225 -3.73 -13.92 -28.93
C LEU A 225 -4.75 -13.47 -29.99
N GLN A 226 -5.07 -12.18 -30.12
CA GLN A 226 -6.01 -11.65 -31.13
C GLN A 226 -5.68 -12.12 -32.55
N ASN A 227 -4.40 -12.08 -32.90
CA ASN A 227 -3.91 -12.45 -34.23
C ASN A 227 -3.75 -13.97 -34.42
N PHE A 228 -4.16 -14.76 -33.42
CA PHE A 228 -3.94 -16.20 -33.32
C PHE A 228 -5.27 -16.91 -32.95
N PRO A 229 -6.27 -16.94 -33.85
CA PRO A 229 -7.63 -17.36 -33.50
C PRO A 229 -7.73 -18.80 -32.98
N SER A 230 -6.91 -19.72 -33.50
CA SER A 230 -6.85 -21.10 -32.99
C SER A 230 -6.35 -21.16 -31.55
N GLN A 231 -5.30 -20.41 -31.22
CA GLN A 231 -4.73 -20.33 -29.88
C GLN A 231 -5.70 -19.66 -28.90
N LEU A 232 -6.42 -18.64 -29.36
CA LEU A 232 -7.48 -17.99 -28.59
C LEU A 232 -8.62 -18.97 -28.26
N GLN A 233 -9.06 -19.76 -29.24
CA GLN A 233 -10.12 -20.76 -29.07
C GLN A 233 -9.68 -21.93 -28.17
N GLU A 234 -8.43 -22.38 -28.30
CA GLU A 234 -7.82 -23.35 -27.39
C GLU A 234 -7.79 -22.82 -25.95
N THR A 235 -7.37 -21.57 -25.75
CA THR A 235 -7.36 -20.90 -24.44
C THR A 235 -8.77 -20.81 -23.86
N ARG A 236 -9.77 -20.44 -24.67
CA ARG A 236 -11.19 -20.42 -24.26
C ARG A 236 -11.69 -21.78 -23.81
N SER A 237 -11.35 -22.82 -24.56
CA SER A 237 -11.72 -24.20 -24.24
C SER A 237 -11.09 -24.66 -22.93
N LEU A 238 -9.80 -24.36 -22.74
CA LEU A 238 -9.05 -24.69 -21.53
C LEU A 238 -9.61 -24.00 -20.29
N VAL A 239 -9.84 -22.68 -20.35
CA VAL A 239 -10.41 -21.92 -19.22
C VAL A 239 -11.82 -22.44 -18.89
N THR A 240 -12.63 -22.75 -19.92
CA THR A 240 -13.97 -23.30 -19.71
C THR A 240 -13.92 -24.67 -19.01
N ALA A 241 -13.04 -25.57 -19.46
CA ALA A 241 -12.86 -26.88 -18.85
C ALA A 241 -12.39 -26.77 -17.39
N LEU A 242 -11.37 -25.96 -17.15
CA LEU A 242 -10.81 -25.72 -15.82
C LEU A 242 -11.88 -25.22 -14.83
N VAL A 243 -12.62 -24.17 -15.19
CA VAL A 243 -13.65 -23.59 -14.31
C VAL A 243 -14.77 -24.59 -14.04
N LYS A 244 -15.21 -25.35 -15.05
CA LYS A 244 -16.22 -26.41 -14.88
C LYS A 244 -15.75 -27.50 -13.95
N ARG A 245 -14.54 -28.01 -14.16
CA ARG A 245 -13.96 -29.08 -13.35
C ARG A 245 -13.84 -28.67 -11.90
N VAL A 246 -13.34 -27.46 -11.63
CA VAL A 246 -13.28 -26.91 -10.27
C VAL A 246 -14.66 -26.81 -9.62
N ALA A 247 -15.67 -26.38 -10.37
CA ALA A 247 -17.04 -26.30 -9.85
C ALA A 247 -17.64 -27.70 -9.58
N GLN A 248 -17.38 -28.68 -10.44
CA GLN A 248 -18.02 -30.00 -10.42
C GLN A 248 -17.32 -31.00 -9.49
N GLU A 249 -15.99 -31.10 -9.57
CA GLU A 249 -15.21 -32.09 -8.81
C GLU A 249 -14.83 -31.57 -7.42
N PHE A 250 -14.56 -30.28 -7.30
CA PHE A 250 -14.08 -29.68 -6.06
C PHE A 250 -15.14 -28.87 -5.30
N ASN A 251 -16.36 -28.71 -5.84
CA ASN A 251 -17.38 -27.78 -5.31
C ASN A 251 -16.79 -26.37 -5.06
N SER A 252 -15.89 -25.94 -5.94
CA SER A 252 -15.10 -24.70 -5.82
C SER A 252 -14.21 -24.60 -4.56
N LYS A 253 -14.06 -25.66 -3.77
CA LYS A 253 -13.25 -25.68 -2.54
C LYS A 253 -11.82 -26.17 -2.83
N ILE A 254 -11.11 -25.38 -3.61
CA ILE A 254 -9.70 -25.61 -3.96
C ILE A 254 -8.93 -24.28 -3.86
N ARG A 255 -7.74 -24.31 -3.26
CA ARG A 255 -6.85 -23.14 -3.09
C ARG A 255 -6.14 -22.78 -4.40
N LEU A 256 -6.91 -22.28 -5.35
CA LEU A 256 -6.46 -21.89 -6.67
C LEU A 256 -6.96 -20.48 -6.99
N LEU A 257 -6.05 -19.58 -7.37
CA LEU A 257 -6.34 -18.21 -7.79
C LEU A 257 -5.82 -17.99 -9.22
N ILE A 258 -6.69 -17.56 -10.13
CA ILE A 258 -6.32 -17.29 -11.52
C ILE A 258 -6.83 -15.91 -11.92
N TYR A 259 -5.93 -15.08 -12.41
CA TYR A 259 -6.25 -13.83 -13.08
C TYR A 259 -5.83 -13.93 -14.54
N LEU A 260 -6.76 -13.66 -15.45
CA LEU A 260 -6.48 -13.58 -16.89
C LEU A 260 -6.82 -12.18 -17.40
N VAL A 261 -5.82 -11.50 -17.97
CA VAL A 261 -5.86 -10.07 -18.22
C VAL A 261 -5.72 -9.75 -19.70
N GLY A 262 -6.58 -8.87 -20.22
CA GLY A 262 -6.55 -8.41 -21.61
C GLY A 262 -7.16 -7.02 -21.78
N THR A 263 -7.25 -6.55 -23.01
CA THR A 263 -7.99 -5.32 -23.30
C THR A 263 -9.50 -5.54 -23.13
N SER A 264 -10.27 -4.47 -22.86
CA SER A 264 -11.72 -4.58 -22.67
C SER A 264 -12.42 -5.19 -23.88
N GLU A 265 -11.98 -4.84 -25.09
CA GLU A 265 -12.52 -5.42 -26.33
C GLU A 265 -12.26 -6.93 -26.40
N ASN A 266 -11.03 -7.37 -26.10
CA ASN A 266 -10.65 -8.77 -26.17
C ASN A 266 -11.29 -9.64 -25.12
N VAL A 267 -11.36 -9.16 -23.89
CA VAL A 267 -12.04 -9.91 -22.84
C VAL A 267 -13.54 -9.96 -23.15
N GLY A 268 -14.12 -8.86 -23.65
CA GLY A 268 -15.51 -8.80 -24.08
C GLY A 268 -15.83 -9.84 -25.16
N SER A 269 -15.05 -9.86 -26.25
CA SER A 269 -15.22 -10.85 -27.33
C SER A 269 -14.92 -12.27 -26.85
N PHE A 270 -13.89 -12.46 -26.01
CA PHE A 270 -13.53 -13.75 -25.45
C PHE A 270 -14.69 -14.41 -24.70
N ILE A 271 -15.42 -13.61 -23.91
CA ILE A 271 -16.55 -14.06 -23.11
C ILE A 271 -17.82 -14.20 -23.97
N ALA A 272 -18.16 -13.20 -24.78
CA ALA A 272 -19.41 -13.15 -25.53
C ALA A 272 -19.50 -14.21 -26.64
N GLU A 273 -18.38 -14.66 -27.20
CA GLU A 273 -18.34 -15.69 -28.25
C GLU A 273 -18.66 -17.11 -27.73
N GLY A 274 -18.78 -17.31 -26.41
CA GLY A 274 -19.13 -18.60 -25.83
C GLY A 274 -20.16 -18.47 -24.69
N SER A 275 -21.42 -18.82 -24.96
CA SER A 275 -22.50 -18.78 -23.97
C SER A 275 -22.17 -19.55 -22.68
N VAL A 276 -21.41 -20.64 -22.80
CA VAL A 276 -20.92 -21.42 -21.66
C VAL A 276 -19.96 -20.62 -20.81
N ILE A 277 -18.92 -20.01 -21.40
CA ILE A 277 -17.94 -19.24 -20.63
C ILE A 277 -18.60 -17.99 -20.02
N GLU A 278 -19.47 -17.32 -20.76
CA GLU A 278 -20.27 -16.18 -20.27
C GLU A 278 -21.07 -16.55 -19.01
N SER A 279 -21.77 -17.69 -19.03
CA SER A 279 -22.55 -18.15 -17.88
C SER A 279 -21.68 -18.45 -16.65
N LEU A 280 -20.45 -18.93 -16.85
CA LEU A 280 -19.55 -19.36 -15.79
C LEU A 280 -18.82 -18.17 -15.14
N VAL A 281 -18.30 -17.24 -15.94
CA VAL A 281 -17.37 -16.20 -15.47
C VAL A 281 -17.73 -14.78 -15.87
N GLY A 282 -18.87 -14.55 -16.55
CA GLY A 282 -19.31 -13.20 -16.93
C GLY A 282 -19.49 -12.24 -15.75
N HIS A 283 -19.84 -12.75 -14.57
CA HIS A 283 -19.94 -11.97 -13.33
C HIS A 283 -18.60 -11.79 -12.60
N GLN A 284 -17.51 -12.42 -13.09
CA GLN A 284 -16.18 -12.43 -12.47
C GLN A 284 -15.22 -11.45 -13.16
N VAL A 285 -15.75 -10.49 -13.92
CA VAL A 285 -14.96 -9.51 -14.68
C VAL A 285 -14.70 -8.24 -13.86
N ILE A 286 -13.45 -7.78 -13.88
CA ILE A 286 -13.01 -6.47 -13.38
C ILE A 286 -12.81 -5.57 -14.60
N ASN A 287 -13.65 -4.54 -14.76
CA ASN A 287 -13.51 -3.57 -15.84
C ASN A 287 -12.69 -2.36 -15.39
N LEU A 288 -11.50 -2.21 -15.97
CA LEU A 288 -10.61 -1.08 -15.70
C LEU A 288 -10.80 0.02 -16.74
N ASN A 289 -11.16 1.23 -16.30
CA ASN A 289 -11.31 2.37 -17.21
C ASN A 289 -10.04 3.22 -17.30
N LYS A 290 -9.97 4.04 -18.36
CA LYS A 290 -8.80 4.86 -18.72
C LYS A 290 -8.39 5.94 -17.69
N GLY A 291 -9.31 6.33 -16.83
CA GLY A 291 -9.15 7.39 -15.84
C GLY A 291 -10.46 8.18 -15.66
N TYR A 292 -10.68 8.73 -14.48
CA TYR A 292 -11.88 9.52 -14.14
C TYR A 292 -11.54 10.98 -13.84
N GLY A 293 -12.53 11.88 -13.93
CA GLY A 293 -12.34 13.31 -13.68
C GLY A 293 -11.71 13.59 -12.32
N ASN A 294 -12.16 12.88 -11.29
CA ASN A 294 -11.59 12.97 -9.94
C ASN A 294 -10.12 12.52 -9.87
N GLU A 295 -9.70 11.47 -10.58
CA GLU A 295 -8.32 10.97 -10.61
C GLU A 295 -7.37 11.98 -11.25
N PHE A 296 -7.79 12.64 -12.34
CA PHE A 296 -7.02 13.74 -12.94
C PHE A 296 -6.91 14.93 -11.99
N GLY A 297 -8.00 15.27 -11.29
CA GLY A 297 -8.02 16.31 -10.26
C GLY A 297 -7.09 15.99 -9.08
N MET A 298 -7.02 14.73 -8.64
CA MET A 298 -6.09 14.30 -7.59
C MET A 298 -4.63 14.54 -7.99
N ILE A 299 -4.25 14.23 -9.23
CA ILE A 299 -2.88 14.47 -9.73
C ILE A 299 -2.57 15.97 -9.72
N LYS A 300 -3.48 16.81 -10.26
CA LYS A 300 -3.32 18.27 -10.25
C LYS A 300 -3.15 18.77 -8.81
N ASN A 301 -4.05 18.41 -7.91
CA ASN A 301 -4.01 18.86 -6.52
C ASN A 301 -2.72 18.44 -5.80
N LYS A 302 -2.17 17.25 -6.08
CA LYS A 302 -0.89 16.80 -5.52
C LYS A 302 0.29 17.65 -6.02
N ILE A 303 0.28 18.04 -7.29
CA ILE A 303 1.31 18.91 -7.86
C ILE A 303 1.19 20.33 -7.29
N ASP A 304 -0.03 20.87 -7.29
CA ASP A 304 -0.38 22.19 -6.78
C ASP A 304 0.07 22.35 -5.32
N ASP A 305 -0.37 21.45 -4.43
CA ASP A 305 -0.04 21.46 -3.02
C ASP A 305 1.48 21.43 -2.80
N ARG A 306 2.21 20.66 -3.61
CA ARG A 306 3.66 20.54 -3.51
C ARG A 306 4.37 21.83 -3.94
N ILE A 307 3.90 22.50 -4.99
CA ILE A 307 4.46 23.77 -5.46
C ILE A 307 4.16 24.90 -4.48
N GLU A 308 2.92 25.02 -4.03
CA GLU A 308 2.51 26.01 -3.04
C GLU A 308 3.32 25.87 -1.75
N LYS A 309 3.52 24.63 -1.26
CA LYS A 309 4.33 24.37 -0.07
C LYS A 309 5.81 24.72 -0.27
N ALA A 310 6.35 24.50 -1.47
CA ALA A 310 7.76 24.75 -1.77
C ALA A 310 8.08 26.23 -1.96
N PHE A 311 7.21 26.96 -2.66
CA PHE A 311 7.49 28.31 -3.18
C PHE A 311 6.50 29.38 -2.74
N GLY A 312 5.47 29.04 -1.97
CA GLY A 312 4.49 30.03 -1.49
C GLY A 312 5.18 31.15 -0.72
N GLY A 313 5.09 32.39 -1.22
CA GLY A 313 5.78 33.56 -0.66
C GLY A 313 7.20 33.83 -1.19
N TYR A 314 7.63 33.17 -2.27
CA TYR A 314 8.80 33.57 -3.06
C TYR A 314 8.45 34.70 -4.03
N LYS A 315 9.49 35.40 -4.51
CA LYS A 315 9.34 36.42 -5.56
C LYS A 315 8.73 35.77 -6.80
N ASN A 316 7.75 36.44 -7.41
CA ASN A 316 6.98 35.95 -8.58
C ASN A 316 6.08 34.72 -8.34
N PHE A 317 5.93 34.24 -7.09
CA PHE A 317 5.06 33.10 -6.81
C PHE A 317 3.63 33.35 -7.31
N ASP A 318 3.04 34.52 -7.03
CA ASP A 318 1.66 34.81 -7.41
C ASP A 318 1.45 34.77 -8.94
N VAL A 319 2.44 35.24 -9.72
CA VAL A 319 2.39 35.22 -11.19
C VAL A 319 2.51 33.79 -11.71
N ALA A 320 3.51 33.03 -11.24
CA ALA A 320 3.71 31.64 -11.61
C ALA A 320 2.51 30.77 -11.20
N TRP A 321 1.93 31.05 -10.04
CA TRP A 321 0.77 30.33 -9.51
C TRP A 321 -0.48 30.58 -10.35
N GLN A 322 -0.73 31.83 -10.78
CA GLN A 322 -1.80 32.13 -11.72
C GLN A 322 -1.61 31.39 -13.04
N GLU A 323 -0.39 31.32 -13.58
CA GLU A 323 -0.11 30.54 -14.78
C GLU A 323 -0.36 29.04 -14.57
N ILE A 324 0.08 28.46 -13.44
CA ILE A 324 -0.16 27.03 -13.12
C ILE A 324 -1.66 26.75 -13.00
N GLN A 325 -2.41 27.59 -12.29
CA GLN A 325 -3.85 27.44 -12.13
C GLN A 325 -4.62 27.64 -13.44
N SER A 326 -4.05 28.37 -14.40
CA SER A 326 -4.64 28.55 -15.73
C SER A 326 -4.47 27.33 -16.66
N ILE A 327 -3.63 26.35 -16.30
CA ILE A 327 -3.44 25.14 -17.11
C ILE A 327 -4.77 24.37 -17.14
N PRO A 328 -5.38 24.18 -18.33
CA PRO A 328 -6.67 23.51 -18.42
C PRO A 328 -6.54 22.06 -17.98
N LEU A 329 -7.50 21.59 -17.19
CA LEU A 329 -7.66 20.18 -16.88
C LEU A 329 -8.20 19.48 -18.13
N ASN A 330 -7.33 19.20 -19.08
CA ASN A 330 -7.67 18.45 -20.28
C ASN A 330 -7.48 16.96 -19.98
N PRO A 331 -8.54 16.21 -19.60
CA PRO A 331 -8.42 14.77 -19.39
C PRO A 331 -7.89 14.13 -20.67
N ALA A 332 -6.65 13.67 -20.64
CA ALA A 332 -6.02 13.01 -21.77
C ALA A 332 -6.67 11.64 -22.02
N GLN A 333 -6.21 10.93 -23.06
CA GLN A 333 -6.69 9.57 -23.33
C GLN A 333 -6.49 8.60 -22.14
N ASN A 334 -5.54 8.86 -21.22
CA ASN A 334 -5.33 8.13 -19.97
C ASN A 334 -4.49 8.96 -18.96
N LEU A 335 -4.39 8.49 -17.71
CA LEU A 335 -3.63 9.16 -16.63
C LEU A 335 -2.16 9.40 -16.99
N ARG A 336 -1.51 8.47 -17.70
CA ARG A 336 -0.07 8.61 -18.05
C ARG A 336 0.17 9.77 -19.01
N LYS A 337 -0.65 9.88 -20.06
CA LYS A 337 -0.58 11.03 -20.99
C LYS A 337 -0.94 12.34 -20.28
N PHE A 338 -1.89 12.31 -19.35
CA PHE A 338 -2.23 13.49 -18.56
C PHE A 338 -1.05 13.94 -17.69
N CYS A 339 -0.46 13.03 -16.91
CA CYS A 339 0.73 13.29 -16.10
C CYS A 339 1.86 13.89 -16.94
N GLN A 340 2.15 13.30 -18.10
CA GLN A 340 3.19 13.78 -19.00
C GLN A 340 2.93 15.22 -19.45
N ALA A 341 1.72 15.53 -19.92
CA ALA A 341 1.37 16.85 -20.43
C ALA A 341 1.33 17.90 -19.31
N HIS A 342 0.60 17.61 -18.24
CA HIS A 342 0.38 18.56 -17.15
C HIS A 342 1.67 18.84 -16.37
N ALA A 343 2.44 17.80 -15.99
CA ALA A 343 3.71 18.01 -15.31
C ALA A 343 4.76 18.69 -16.21
N SER A 344 4.73 18.50 -17.53
CA SER A 344 5.62 19.24 -18.44
C SER A 344 5.28 20.73 -18.46
N ALA A 345 4.00 21.09 -18.56
CA ALA A 345 3.57 22.50 -18.53
C ALA A 345 3.95 23.17 -17.21
N VAL A 346 3.73 22.48 -16.09
CA VAL A 346 4.13 22.97 -14.76
C VAL A 346 5.66 23.08 -14.64
N LEU A 347 6.41 22.14 -15.20
CA LEU A 347 7.87 22.18 -15.21
C LEU A 347 8.41 23.38 -16.01
N GLU A 348 7.81 23.73 -17.13
CA GLU A 348 8.18 24.92 -17.92
C GLU A 348 7.97 26.22 -17.14
N ILE A 349 6.86 26.33 -16.39
CA ILE A 349 6.60 27.47 -15.51
C ILE A 349 7.63 27.49 -14.37
N TYR A 350 7.89 26.34 -13.75
CA TYR A 350 8.91 26.21 -12.71
C TYR A 350 10.29 26.68 -13.21
N GLU A 351 10.69 26.26 -14.41
CA GLU A 351 11.99 26.64 -14.99
C GLU A 351 12.07 28.13 -15.35
N ARG A 352 10.93 28.79 -15.55
CA ARG A 352 10.87 30.23 -15.81
C ARG A 352 10.97 31.08 -14.54
N TYR A 353 10.36 30.64 -13.44
CA TYR A 353 10.16 31.49 -12.26
C TYR A 353 10.96 31.08 -11.00
N PHE A 354 11.36 29.81 -10.87
CA PHE A 354 11.90 29.28 -9.60
C PHE A 354 13.26 28.57 -9.71
N THR A 355 13.90 28.55 -10.88
CA THR A 355 15.13 27.76 -11.14
C THR A 355 16.29 28.06 -10.19
N GLU A 356 16.38 29.28 -9.68
CA GLU A 356 17.47 29.73 -8.80
C GLU A 356 17.08 29.73 -7.31
N GLU A 357 15.81 29.47 -6.99
CA GLU A 357 15.27 29.61 -5.64
C GLU A 357 15.35 28.27 -4.89
N PRO A 358 15.99 28.20 -3.69
CA PRO A 358 15.97 26.99 -2.88
C PRO A 358 14.54 26.72 -2.40
N GLU A 359 14.14 25.47 -2.27
CA GLU A 359 12.86 25.15 -1.62
C GLU A 359 12.86 25.60 -0.16
N LYS A 360 11.69 25.99 0.40
CA LYS A 360 11.60 26.20 1.84
C LYS A 360 12.01 24.94 2.59
N SER A 361 12.94 25.08 3.54
CA SER A 361 13.34 23.97 4.41
C SER A 361 12.11 23.39 5.11
N PHE A 362 11.93 22.09 4.95
CA PHE A 362 10.88 21.34 5.63
C PHE A 362 11.52 20.30 6.53
N GLU A 363 11.61 20.66 7.79
CA GLU A 363 11.74 19.72 8.88
C GLU A 363 10.48 19.94 9.70
N GLY A 364 9.45 19.13 9.44
CA GLY A 364 8.33 19.03 10.39
C GLY A 364 8.83 18.60 11.76
N ASN A 365 7.93 18.28 12.69
CA ASN A 365 8.36 17.80 14.00
C ASN A 365 8.97 16.37 13.99
N ALA A 366 9.54 15.95 12.85
CA ALA A 366 10.13 14.64 12.59
C ALA A 366 11.11 14.24 13.67
N ARG A 367 11.92 15.17 14.19
CA ARG A 367 12.91 14.88 15.24
C ARG A 367 12.26 14.53 16.56
N ASP A 368 11.33 15.35 17.05
CA ASP A 368 10.63 15.04 18.30
C ASP A 368 9.76 13.80 18.12
N LEU A 369 9.19 13.59 16.93
CA LEU A 369 8.43 12.38 16.59
C LEU A 369 9.32 11.14 16.66
N VAL A 370 10.48 11.13 16.00
CA VAL A 370 11.43 10.00 16.08
C VAL A 370 11.89 9.79 17.52
N LYS A 371 12.23 10.86 18.24
CA LYS A 371 12.65 10.77 19.65
C LYS A 371 11.56 10.12 20.51
N ALA A 372 10.33 10.62 20.42
CA ALA A 372 9.19 10.10 21.18
C ALA A 372 8.91 8.63 20.82
N GLN A 373 9.03 8.25 19.54
CA GLN A 373 8.87 6.86 19.12
C GLN A 373 9.99 5.96 19.65
N CYS A 374 11.24 6.44 19.69
CA CYS A 374 12.35 5.71 20.30
C CYS A 374 12.13 5.50 21.81
N GLU A 375 11.74 6.56 22.52
CA GLU A 375 11.42 6.50 23.95
C GLU A 375 10.29 5.51 24.26
N GLN A 376 9.26 5.48 23.41
CA GLN A 376 8.17 4.53 23.53
C GLN A 376 8.61 3.09 23.26
N HIS A 377 9.36 2.86 22.17
CA HIS A 377 9.76 1.53 21.73
C HIS A 377 10.82 0.89 22.62
N TRP A 378 11.73 1.69 23.17
CA TRP A 378 12.80 1.22 24.04
C TRP A 378 12.54 1.50 25.52
N LYS A 379 11.29 1.84 25.90
CA LYS A 379 10.88 2.20 27.27
C LYS A 379 11.40 1.23 28.34
N ASP A 380 11.27 -0.08 28.10
CA ASP A 380 11.68 -1.11 29.07
C ASP A 380 13.20 -1.15 29.29
N TYR A 381 13.98 -0.74 28.29
CA TYR A 381 15.43 -0.60 28.40
C TYR A 381 15.79 0.72 29.09
N LEU A 382 15.15 1.82 28.71
CA LEU A 382 15.39 3.16 29.24
C LEU A 382 14.99 3.32 30.72
N ASN A 383 14.12 2.47 31.24
CA ASN A 383 13.83 2.40 32.68
C ASN A 383 15.03 1.92 33.52
N LYS A 384 16.06 1.33 32.89
CA LYS A 384 17.29 0.90 33.56
C LYS A 384 18.34 2.00 33.43
N SER A 385 18.94 2.39 34.55
CA SER A 385 19.91 3.49 34.61
C SER A 385 21.18 3.30 33.77
N SER A 386 21.48 2.07 33.33
CA SER A 386 22.61 1.77 32.45
C SER A 386 22.34 2.10 30.98
N TYR A 387 21.10 2.44 30.61
CA TYR A 387 20.71 2.77 29.25
C TYR A 387 20.42 4.28 29.08
N SER A 388 20.74 4.80 27.89
CA SER A 388 20.45 6.19 27.51
C SER A 388 20.25 6.33 26.00
N LEU A 389 19.59 7.40 25.57
CA LEU A 389 19.51 7.78 24.16
C LEU A 389 20.61 8.79 23.82
N SER A 390 21.15 8.70 22.61
CA SER A 390 21.91 9.81 22.04
C SER A 390 21.01 11.00 21.73
N ASP A 391 21.59 12.18 21.60
CA ASP A 391 20.89 13.33 21.03
C ASP A 391 20.44 13.02 19.60
N VAL A 392 19.26 13.51 19.23
CA VAL A 392 18.71 13.34 17.88
C VAL A 392 19.41 14.34 16.96
N SER A 393 20.33 13.85 16.13
CA SER A 393 21.01 14.70 15.16
C SER A 393 20.15 15.01 13.93
N THR A 394 20.42 16.16 13.32
CA THR A 394 19.70 16.69 12.17
C THR A 394 19.92 15.90 10.88
N THR A 395 21.09 15.31 10.71
CA THR A 395 21.41 14.35 9.65
C THR A 395 22.64 13.57 10.08
N THR A 396 22.65 12.26 9.87
CA THR A 396 23.85 11.44 10.06
C THR A 396 24.19 10.72 8.77
N ILE A 397 25.46 10.78 8.36
CA ILE A 397 25.95 10.05 7.20
C ILE A 397 26.53 8.71 7.67
N LEU A 398 25.93 7.60 7.23
CA LEU A 398 26.39 6.24 7.50
C LEU A 398 26.48 5.47 6.19
N SER A 399 27.62 4.80 5.95
CA SER A 399 27.88 4.07 4.69
C SER A 399 27.67 4.91 3.42
N GLY A 400 27.84 6.23 3.50
CA GLY A 400 27.60 7.16 2.38
C GLY A 400 26.15 7.62 2.22
N HIS A 401 25.22 7.15 3.06
CA HIS A 401 23.80 7.52 3.05
C HIS A 401 23.47 8.54 4.13
N ALA A 402 22.67 9.55 3.81
CA ALA A 402 22.28 10.60 4.73
C ALA A 402 20.90 10.28 5.34
N PHE A 403 20.86 9.96 6.64
CA PHE A 403 19.63 9.72 7.39
C PHE A 403 19.17 11.02 8.06
N ASP A 404 17.94 11.46 7.76
CA ASP A 404 17.34 12.71 8.25
C ASP A 404 17.12 12.75 9.77
N CYS A 405 16.92 11.59 10.41
CA CYS A 405 16.89 11.47 11.86
C CYS A 405 17.69 10.24 12.25
N PHE A 406 18.53 10.38 13.27
CA PHE A 406 19.33 9.26 13.78
C PHE A 406 19.40 9.33 15.29
N VAL A 407 19.13 8.19 15.94
CA VAL A 407 19.18 8.04 17.39
C VAL A 407 19.83 6.71 17.73
N GLU A 408 20.74 6.71 18.69
CA GLU A 408 21.35 5.50 19.23
C GLU A 408 20.79 5.21 20.62
N LEU A 409 20.45 3.94 20.87
CA LEU A 409 20.30 3.43 22.22
C LEU A 409 21.66 2.95 22.71
N LYS A 410 22.12 3.50 23.84
CA LYS A 410 23.41 3.19 24.46
C LYS A 410 23.20 2.39 25.74
N HIS A 411 24.07 1.42 25.98
CA HIS A 411 24.21 0.71 27.25
C HIS A 411 25.65 0.87 27.74
N ASN A 412 25.85 1.52 28.88
CA ASN A 412 27.19 1.87 29.39
C ASN A 412 28.08 2.53 28.31
N ASN A 413 27.54 3.52 27.58
CA ASN A 413 28.15 4.24 26.45
C ASN A 413 28.43 3.43 25.17
N SER A 414 28.10 2.14 25.11
CA SER A 414 28.18 1.33 23.89
C SER A 414 26.84 1.32 23.16
N THR A 415 26.84 1.57 21.84
CA THR A 415 25.63 1.49 21.01
C THR A 415 25.14 0.04 20.93
N VAL A 416 23.88 -0.18 21.32
CA VAL A 416 23.24 -1.52 21.35
C VAL A 416 22.05 -1.63 20.41
N ALA A 417 21.45 -0.51 20.00
CA ALA A 417 20.47 -0.45 18.93
C ALA A 417 20.50 0.94 18.29
N ARG A 418 20.01 1.03 17.05
CA ARG A 418 19.98 2.27 16.26
C ARG A 418 18.57 2.52 15.73
N CYS A 419 18.23 3.79 15.61
CA CYS A 419 17.02 4.26 14.97
C CYS A 419 17.39 5.11 13.76
N PHE A 420 16.80 4.77 12.62
CA PHE A 420 16.98 5.44 11.34
C PHE A 420 15.67 6.12 10.93
N GLY A 421 15.71 7.42 10.63
CA GLY A 421 14.54 8.16 10.16
C GLY A 421 14.81 8.82 8.82
N GLU A 422 13.85 8.72 7.92
CA GLU A 422 13.85 9.38 6.61
C GLU A 422 12.59 10.25 6.49
N ALA A 423 12.77 11.56 6.30
CA ALA A 423 11.70 12.54 6.32
C ALA A 423 11.45 13.16 4.95
N LYS A 424 10.17 13.20 4.53
CA LYS A 424 9.72 13.80 3.28
C LYS A 424 8.65 14.86 3.54
N ASN A 425 8.66 15.88 2.69
CA ASN A 425 7.73 17.00 2.70
C ASN A 425 6.54 16.80 1.75
N TYR A 426 6.41 15.61 1.19
CA TYR A 426 5.34 15.19 0.29
C TYR A 426 4.99 13.73 0.58
N GLU A 427 3.83 13.33 0.07
CA GLU A 427 3.35 11.95 0.12
C GLU A 427 4.42 10.96 -0.36
N LEU A 428 4.59 9.87 0.39
CA LEU A 428 5.55 8.85 0.01
C LEU A 428 5.06 8.10 -1.22
N LEU A 429 5.73 8.33 -2.35
CA LEU A 429 5.61 7.49 -3.53
C LEU A 429 6.55 6.30 -3.40
N SER A 430 6.16 5.18 -4.02
CA SER A 430 6.83 3.87 -3.89
C SER A 430 8.36 3.87 -4.07
N GLY A 431 8.92 4.72 -4.94
CA GLY A 431 10.36 4.77 -5.21
C GLY A 431 11.24 5.22 -4.02
N HIS A 432 10.67 5.93 -3.03
CA HIS A 432 11.44 6.33 -1.83
C HIS A 432 11.64 5.19 -0.85
N LEU A 433 10.66 4.30 -0.70
CA LEU A 433 10.79 3.13 0.14
C LEU A 433 11.94 2.24 -0.32
N GLU A 434 12.04 1.97 -1.62
CA GLU A 434 13.09 1.08 -2.16
C GLU A 434 14.50 1.65 -1.93
N THR A 435 14.63 2.98 -2.01
CA THR A 435 15.89 3.65 -1.72
C THR A 435 16.24 3.53 -0.24
N PHE A 436 15.28 3.83 0.64
CA PHE A 436 15.50 3.76 2.09
C PHE A 436 15.77 2.33 2.58
N ASP A 437 15.06 1.35 2.05
CA ASP A 437 15.28 -0.07 2.35
C ASP A 437 16.70 -0.53 1.97
N ARG A 438 17.21 -0.08 0.81
CA ARG A 438 18.60 -0.35 0.41
C ARG A 438 19.59 0.27 1.39
N TRP A 439 19.35 1.51 1.82
CA TRP A 439 20.20 2.17 2.81
C TRP A 439 20.23 1.41 4.14
N LEU A 440 19.07 0.91 4.59
CA LEU A 440 18.95 0.10 5.79
C LEU A 440 19.71 -1.23 5.67
N GLN A 441 19.69 -1.88 4.50
CA GLN A 441 20.49 -3.08 4.24
C GLN A 441 22.00 -2.78 4.32
N ASP A 442 22.45 -1.68 3.72
CA ASP A 442 23.87 -1.28 3.71
C ASP A 442 24.42 -0.94 5.11
N VAL A 443 23.55 -0.54 6.04
CA VAL A 443 23.92 -0.28 7.46
C VAL A 443 23.62 -1.47 8.37
N SER A 444 23.28 -2.63 7.81
CA SER A 444 22.97 -3.87 8.54
C SER A 444 21.86 -3.70 9.58
N PHE A 445 20.74 -3.10 9.17
CA PHE A 445 19.54 -2.91 9.98
C PHE A 445 18.95 -4.23 10.52
N LYS A 446 18.63 -4.27 11.82
CA LYS A 446 18.10 -5.46 12.52
C LYS A 446 16.77 -5.18 13.23
N PRO A 447 15.62 -5.27 12.54
CA PRO A 447 14.30 -4.96 13.13
C PRO A 447 13.78 -6.03 14.12
N SER A 448 14.35 -7.23 14.12
CA SER A 448 13.87 -8.38 14.89
C SER A 448 14.68 -8.58 16.18
N THR A 449 13.98 -8.87 17.28
CA THR A 449 14.62 -9.22 18.57
C THR A 449 14.71 -10.72 18.77
N ASP A 450 15.84 -11.20 19.30
CA ASP A 450 16.00 -12.52 19.90
C ASP A 450 15.60 -12.56 21.40
N GLY A 451 14.98 -11.48 21.89
CA GLY A 451 14.59 -11.29 23.30
C GLY A 451 15.74 -10.89 24.23
N LYS A 452 17.00 -10.89 23.76
CA LYS A 452 18.19 -10.51 24.55
C LYS A 452 18.74 -9.15 24.15
N THR A 453 18.49 -8.72 22.92
CA THR A 453 18.96 -7.44 22.37
C THR A 453 17.80 -6.53 21.96
N PRO A 454 17.90 -5.21 22.19
CA PRO A 454 16.92 -4.26 21.68
C PRO A 454 16.95 -4.25 20.13
N PRO A 455 15.78 -4.14 19.47
CA PRO A 455 15.74 -4.11 18.01
C PRO A 455 16.17 -2.73 17.49
N ASP A 456 16.73 -2.70 16.29
CA ASP A 456 16.85 -1.46 15.53
C ASP A 456 15.44 -0.98 15.11
N LEU A 457 15.28 0.34 14.98
CA LEU A 457 14.04 0.97 14.54
C LEU A 457 14.27 1.71 13.22
N ALA A 458 13.24 1.73 12.36
CA ALA A 458 13.27 2.52 11.14
C ALA A 458 11.93 3.24 10.95
N PHE A 459 11.98 4.53 10.60
CA PHE A 459 10.81 5.37 10.39
C PHE A 459 10.87 6.10 9.04
N MET A 460 9.83 5.97 8.24
CA MET A 460 9.56 6.90 7.15
C MET A 460 8.53 7.93 7.60
N ILE A 461 8.83 9.21 7.41
CA ILE A 461 8.08 10.32 7.99
C ILE A 461 7.59 11.19 6.83
N ALA A 462 6.28 11.36 6.69
CA ALA A 462 5.70 12.19 5.64
C ALA A 462 4.26 12.63 5.99
N PRO A 463 3.66 13.58 5.25
CA PRO A 463 2.27 13.98 5.48
C PRO A 463 1.25 12.86 5.21
N SER A 464 1.57 11.92 4.31
CA SER A 464 0.71 10.78 3.99
C SER A 464 1.50 9.63 3.36
N CYS A 465 0.94 8.43 3.42
CA CYS A 465 1.50 7.21 2.84
C CYS A 465 0.34 6.33 2.36
N PRO A 466 0.34 5.88 1.09
CA PRO A 466 -0.67 4.96 0.59
C PRO A 466 -0.69 3.63 1.36
N SER A 467 -1.87 3.01 1.51
CA SER A 467 -2.06 1.77 2.28
C SER A 467 -1.11 0.63 1.87
N LEU A 468 -0.90 0.45 0.56
CA LEU A 468 0.07 -0.52 0.06
C LEU A 468 1.49 -0.21 0.55
N LEU A 469 1.89 1.04 0.46
CA LEU A 469 3.24 1.44 0.82
C LEU A 469 3.47 1.28 2.31
N GLN A 470 2.48 1.65 3.13
CA GLN A 470 2.47 1.37 4.57
C GLN A 470 2.66 -0.12 4.86
N ARG A 471 1.95 -0.98 4.13
CA ARG A 471 2.08 -2.44 4.30
C ARG A 471 3.45 -2.97 3.85
N LYS A 472 4.02 -2.41 2.78
CA LYS A 472 5.40 -2.74 2.36
C LYS A 472 6.44 -2.28 3.38
N LEU A 473 6.22 -1.13 4.02
CA LEU A 473 7.07 -0.63 5.11
C LEU A 473 7.06 -1.61 6.28
N GLU A 474 5.87 -2.03 6.72
CA GLU A 474 5.69 -2.96 7.85
C GLU A 474 6.44 -4.29 7.64
N LEU A 475 6.38 -4.87 6.43
CA LEU A 475 7.11 -6.11 6.11
C LEU A 475 8.63 -5.97 6.21
N LYS A 476 9.13 -4.77 5.98
CA LYS A 476 10.56 -4.45 6.05
C LYS A 476 10.97 -4.02 7.45
N GLY A 477 10.06 -4.06 8.43
CA GLY A 477 10.30 -3.57 9.79
C GLY A 477 10.39 -2.05 9.87
N ILE A 478 9.91 -1.34 8.86
CA ILE A 478 9.91 0.12 8.78
C ILE A 478 8.51 0.62 9.17
N LYS A 479 8.44 1.66 10.00
CA LYS A 479 7.18 2.26 10.44
C LYS A 479 6.92 3.57 9.73
N PHE A 480 5.68 3.79 9.32
CA PHE A 480 5.26 5.09 8.82
C PHE A 480 4.86 6.00 9.99
N LEU A 481 5.36 7.25 9.99
CA LEU A 481 4.92 8.30 10.90
C LEU A 481 4.33 9.44 10.08
N GLN A 482 3.05 9.74 10.33
CA GLN A 482 2.43 10.91 9.74
C GLN A 482 2.97 12.17 10.44
N SER A 483 3.49 13.12 9.67
CA SER A 483 3.90 14.44 10.17
C SER A 483 3.41 15.52 9.23
N ASP A 484 2.45 16.32 9.72
CA ASP A 484 2.04 17.55 9.07
C ASP A 484 3.03 18.70 9.37
N LYS A 485 2.91 19.80 8.63
CA LYS A 485 3.78 20.99 8.81
C LYS A 485 3.50 21.68 10.15
N VAL A 486 4.56 22.10 10.83
CA VAL A 486 4.46 23.14 11.87
C VAL A 486 4.28 24.49 11.18
N VAL A 487 3.09 25.08 11.31
CA VAL A 487 2.87 26.47 10.88
C VAL A 487 3.51 27.37 11.95
N ASP A 488 4.61 28.04 11.61
CA ASP A 488 5.18 29.08 12.46
C ASP A 488 4.11 30.17 12.70
N LYS A 489 3.53 30.18 13.90
CA LYS A 489 2.60 31.23 14.34
C LYS A 489 3.29 32.59 14.56
N ASN A 490 4.60 32.69 14.30
CA ASN A 490 5.41 33.89 14.54
C ASN A 490 5.75 34.68 13.27
N LYS A 491 4.81 34.76 12.31
CA LYS A 491 4.78 35.88 11.36
C LYS A 491 3.56 36.73 11.62
N LYS A 492 3.58 37.47 12.74
CA LYS A 492 2.84 38.72 12.83
C LYS A 492 3.65 39.77 12.08
N SER A 493 3.03 40.27 11.02
CA SER A 493 3.26 41.55 10.35
C SER A 493 4.13 42.53 11.12
N SER A 494 5.32 42.80 10.58
CA SER A 494 6.07 44.02 10.86
C SER A 494 5.45 45.15 10.03
N GLU A 495 4.51 45.87 10.63
CA GLU A 495 4.23 47.29 10.35
C GLU A 495 4.22 48.00 11.70
N GLY A 496 4.98 49.09 11.79
CA GLY A 496 5.58 49.57 13.04
C GLY A 496 4.79 50.55 13.91
N ILE A 497 5.52 51.06 14.91
CA ILE A 497 5.29 52.25 15.77
C ILE A 497 4.32 51.94 16.95
N GLU A 498 4.56 52.18 18.24
CA GLU A 498 5.49 53.02 19.01
C GLU A 498 5.66 52.45 20.45
N GLU A 499 6.65 52.97 21.17
CA GLU A 499 7.04 52.66 22.56
C GLU A 499 5.98 53.04 23.60
N GLU A 500 5.83 52.24 24.67
CA GLU A 500 5.92 52.75 26.05
C GLU A 500 6.07 51.61 27.06
N SER A 501 6.83 51.92 28.11
CA SER A 501 7.35 51.01 29.12
C SER A 501 6.40 50.93 30.32
N GLU A 502 6.23 49.75 30.93
CA GLU A 502 6.26 49.65 32.40
C GLU A 502 6.39 48.21 32.91
N SER A 503 7.16 48.11 34.00
CA SER A 503 7.72 46.93 34.65
C SER A 503 6.75 46.21 35.58
N THR A 504 6.83 44.87 35.64
CA THR A 504 6.89 44.13 36.92
C THR A 504 7.28 42.65 36.73
N GLN A 505 8.41 42.27 37.31
CA GLN A 505 8.75 40.91 37.77
C GLN A 505 8.79 40.96 39.32
N PRO A 506 8.99 39.87 40.09
CA PRO A 506 8.99 38.43 39.79
C PRO A 506 8.19 37.59 40.83
N THR A 507 7.91 36.29 40.58
CA THR A 507 8.05 35.27 41.65
C THR A 507 8.18 33.83 41.12
N SER A 508 9.37 33.28 41.38
CA SER A 508 9.70 31.93 41.84
C SER A 508 9.12 30.67 41.18
N GLN A 509 10.02 30.01 40.44
CA GLN A 509 10.41 28.60 40.58
C GLN A 509 9.54 27.73 41.52
N THR A 510 8.88 26.71 40.96
CA THR A 510 9.18 25.34 41.38
C THR A 510 8.92 24.37 40.24
N VAL A 511 9.99 23.73 39.80
CA VAL A 511 9.98 22.52 38.99
C VAL A 511 9.22 21.45 39.78
N ASN A 512 8.14 20.92 39.21
CA ASN A 512 7.71 19.56 39.48
C ASN A 512 7.35 18.90 38.16
N LEU A 513 8.33 18.13 37.67
CA LEU A 513 8.13 17.05 36.71
C LEU A 513 7.10 16.08 37.28
N CYS A 514 5.92 16.06 36.69
CA CYS A 514 5.04 14.90 36.71
C CYS A 514 4.77 14.51 35.25
N ILE A 515 5.36 13.38 34.87
CA ILE A 515 5.14 12.69 33.59
C ILE A 515 3.65 12.30 33.50
N GLY A 516 2.99 12.64 32.39
CA GLY A 516 1.69 12.04 32.05
C GLY A 516 0.89 12.76 30.97
N ILE A 517 1.06 12.31 29.70
CA ILE A 517 0.10 12.40 28.59
C ILE A 517 -0.25 13.83 28.13
N ASN A 518 0.20 14.22 26.92
CA ASN A 518 -0.40 15.33 26.18
C ASN A 518 -1.86 14.97 25.81
N SER A 519 -2.75 15.15 26.78
CA SER A 519 -4.16 15.47 26.60
C SER A 519 -4.22 16.91 26.09
N ALA A 520 -4.09 17.11 24.79
CA ALA A 520 -4.30 18.41 24.15
C ALA A 520 -5.60 18.50 23.35
N ASP A 521 -6.50 17.51 23.48
CA ASP A 521 -7.88 17.59 22.94
C ASP A 521 -8.91 17.12 23.98
N SER A 522 -8.69 17.43 25.26
CA SER A 522 -9.79 17.32 26.23
C SER A 522 -10.77 18.45 26.00
N THR A 523 -11.90 18.14 25.38
CA THR A 523 -12.96 19.14 25.17
C THR A 523 -13.69 19.35 26.49
N ASN A 524 -13.50 20.52 27.10
CA ASN A 524 -14.22 20.90 28.31
C ASN A 524 -15.70 21.16 27.98
N ILE A 525 -16.58 20.32 28.50
CA ILE A 525 -18.01 20.36 28.24
C ILE A 525 -18.66 21.65 28.69
N ASN A 526 -18.07 22.37 29.66
CA ASN A 526 -18.63 23.59 30.23
C ASN A 526 -18.19 24.87 29.52
N SER A 527 -17.07 24.86 28.80
CA SER A 527 -16.53 26.05 28.12
C SER A 527 -16.36 25.92 26.60
N ALA A 528 -16.31 24.70 26.05
CA ALA A 528 -16.05 24.48 24.63
C ALA A 528 -17.12 25.10 23.72
N ASP A 529 -16.73 25.58 22.55
CA ASP A 529 -17.69 26.01 21.53
C ASP A 529 -18.46 24.83 20.91
N LYS A 530 -19.45 25.15 20.08
CA LYS A 530 -20.33 24.16 19.47
C LYS A 530 -19.58 23.20 18.53
N ASP A 531 -18.56 23.66 17.84
CA ASP A 531 -17.82 22.86 16.85
C ASP A 531 -16.88 21.88 17.56
N ALA A 532 -16.21 22.31 18.63
CA ALA A 532 -15.45 21.45 19.53
C ALA A 532 -16.33 20.37 20.17
N LEU A 533 -17.55 20.70 20.60
CA LEU A 533 -18.51 19.71 21.09
C LEU A 533 -18.94 18.70 20.02
N ILE A 534 -19.16 19.13 18.77
CA ILE A 534 -19.51 18.21 17.67
C ILE A 534 -18.40 17.19 17.45
N ILE A 535 -17.15 17.63 17.51
CA ILE A 535 -15.97 16.76 17.37
C ILE A 535 -15.86 15.81 18.57
N ALA A 536 -15.99 16.32 19.79
CA ALA A 536 -15.88 15.52 21.02
C ALA A 536 -16.95 14.42 21.12
N PHE A 537 -18.18 14.72 20.71
CA PHE A 537 -19.32 13.78 20.72
C PHE A 537 -19.43 12.94 19.45
N LYS A 538 -18.50 13.05 18.49
CA LYS A 538 -18.50 12.22 17.28
C LYS A 538 -18.46 10.74 17.65
N GLY A 539 -19.34 9.95 17.01
CA GLY A 539 -19.47 8.51 17.26
C GLY A 539 -20.27 8.12 18.51
N THR A 540 -20.75 9.08 19.31
CA THR A 540 -21.59 8.80 20.49
C THR A 540 -23.06 8.58 20.15
N GLY A 541 -23.51 9.01 18.97
CA GLY A 541 -24.93 8.98 18.57
C GLY A 541 -25.77 10.14 19.11
N VAL A 542 -25.15 11.10 19.83
CA VAL A 542 -25.81 12.33 20.30
C VAL A 542 -26.09 13.26 19.12
N LYS A 543 -27.32 13.75 19.01
CA LYS A 543 -27.77 14.62 17.90
C LYS A 543 -27.37 16.08 18.15
N LYS A 544 -27.22 16.86 17.06
CA LYS A 544 -26.89 18.30 17.12
C LYS A 544 -27.86 19.10 18.02
N THR A 545 -29.15 18.78 17.99
CA THR A 545 -30.16 19.43 18.85
C THR A 545 -29.95 19.18 20.35
N THR A 546 -29.33 18.05 20.72
CA THR A 546 -28.97 17.75 22.11
C THR A 546 -27.70 18.50 22.51
N LEU A 547 -26.76 18.74 21.59
CA LEU A 547 -25.59 19.61 21.83
C LEU A 547 -26.00 21.07 22.00
N ASP A 548 -27.04 21.54 21.30
CA ASP A 548 -27.61 22.87 21.52
C ASP A 548 -28.20 23.03 22.93
N ARG A 549 -28.85 21.98 23.45
CA ARG A 549 -29.33 21.95 24.84
C ARG A 549 -28.18 21.86 25.83
N LEU A 550 -27.15 21.07 25.53
CA LEU A 550 -25.93 20.99 26.33
C LEU A 550 -25.35 22.39 26.55
N ILE A 551 -25.16 23.18 25.49
CA ILE A 551 -24.60 24.55 25.62
C ILE A 551 -25.47 25.45 26.52
N LYS A 552 -26.79 25.34 26.43
CA LYS A 552 -27.74 26.16 27.23
C LYS A 552 -27.82 25.76 28.70
N GLU A 553 -27.56 24.49 29.01
CA GLU A 553 -27.74 23.92 30.35
C GLU A 553 -26.41 23.81 31.12
N ARG A 554 -25.30 24.32 30.59
CA ARG A 554 -24.03 24.42 31.34
C ARG A 554 -24.17 25.28 32.62
N PRO A 555 -23.36 25.04 33.66
CA PRO A 555 -22.35 23.99 33.76
C PRO A 555 -22.94 22.64 34.20
N PHE A 556 -22.23 21.56 33.89
CA PHE A 556 -22.46 20.20 34.36
C PHE A 556 -21.31 19.76 35.25
N LYS A 557 -21.63 19.07 36.35
CA LYS A 557 -20.62 18.65 37.33
C LYS A 557 -19.83 17.42 36.87
N ASP A 558 -20.54 16.47 36.28
CA ASP A 558 -19.98 15.20 35.83
C ASP A 558 -20.86 14.58 34.74
N LEU A 559 -20.49 13.38 34.31
CA LEU A 559 -21.19 12.66 33.26
C LEU A 559 -22.58 12.16 33.68
N ASP A 560 -22.80 11.86 34.95
CA ASP A 560 -24.10 11.39 35.43
C ASP A 560 -25.09 12.57 35.52
N ASP A 561 -24.64 13.76 35.94
CA ASP A 561 -25.36 15.04 35.88
C ASP A 561 -25.72 15.43 34.43
N LEU A 562 -24.73 15.35 33.52
CA LEU A 562 -24.95 15.56 32.08
C LEU A 562 -26.00 14.59 31.51
N ALA A 563 -25.90 13.30 31.87
CA ALA A 563 -26.79 12.28 31.36
C ALA A 563 -28.22 12.38 31.90
N ALA A 564 -28.38 12.83 33.14
CA ALA A 564 -29.69 13.07 33.75
C ALA A 564 -30.38 14.29 33.11
N ARG A 565 -29.67 15.41 32.97
CA ARG A 565 -30.25 16.68 32.47
C ARG A 565 -30.53 16.65 30.97
N LEU A 566 -29.69 15.97 30.19
CA LEU A 566 -29.88 15.79 28.75
C LEU A 566 -30.69 14.55 28.37
N ASN A 567 -31.21 13.78 29.33
CA ASN A 567 -32.02 12.58 29.14
C ASN A 567 -31.36 11.52 28.22
N PHE A 568 -30.09 11.16 28.47
CA PHE A 568 -29.45 10.06 27.75
C PHE A 568 -30.01 8.70 28.21
N THR A 569 -31.05 8.21 27.54
CA THR A 569 -31.72 6.93 27.84
C THR A 569 -30.97 5.70 27.31
N SER A 570 -30.02 5.88 26.38
CA SER A 570 -29.27 4.77 25.77
C SER A 570 -28.04 4.38 26.59
N VAL A 571 -28.02 3.13 27.06
CA VAL A 571 -26.87 2.51 27.76
C VAL A 571 -25.60 2.57 26.90
N LYS A 572 -25.73 2.44 25.58
CA LYS A 572 -24.61 2.51 24.62
C LYS A 572 -24.00 3.91 24.56
N VAL A 573 -24.81 4.97 24.61
CA VAL A 573 -24.33 6.37 24.61
C VAL A 573 -23.55 6.66 25.89
N LYS A 574 -24.08 6.26 27.05
CA LYS A 574 -23.38 6.44 28.35
C LYS A 574 -22.05 5.68 28.40
N ALA A 575 -21.99 4.46 27.86
CA ALA A 575 -20.76 3.66 27.83
C ALA A 575 -19.66 4.29 26.97
N VAL A 576 -20.01 4.83 25.79
CA VAL A 576 -19.06 5.52 24.92
C VAL A 576 -18.59 6.83 25.54
N LEU A 577 -19.49 7.61 26.17
CA LEU A 577 -19.11 8.84 26.87
C LEU A 577 -18.21 8.56 28.08
N ARG A 578 -18.49 7.51 28.87
CA ARG A 578 -17.60 7.06 29.96
C ARG A 578 -16.21 6.69 29.47
N LYS A 579 -16.12 6.03 28.31
CA LYS A 579 -14.83 5.73 27.66
C LYS A 579 -14.10 7.01 27.27
N LYS A 580 -14.79 7.96 26.63
CA LYS A 580 -14.21 9.26 26.22
C LYS A 580 -13.73 10.11 27.39
N VAL A 581 -14.45 10.11 28.52
CA VAL A 581 -14.01 10.79 29.76
C VAL A 581 -12.76 10.10 30.34
N ARG A 582 -12.72 8.76 30.39
CA ARG A 582 -11.53 8.01 30.86
C ARG A 582 -10.31 8.19 29.97
N GLU A 583 -10.52 8.34 28.66
CA GLU A 583 -9.47 8.60 27.67
C GLU A 583 -9.07 10.08 27.60
N GLY A 584 -9.63 10.93 28.47
CA GLY A 584 -9.28 12.35 28.57
C GLY A 584 -9.83 13.21 27.43
N GLN A 585 -10.64 12.66 26.51
CA GLN A 585 -11.21 13.40 25.37
C GLN A 585 -12.31 14.40 25.77
N ILE A 586 -12.90 14.22 26.96
CA ILE A 586 -13.99 15.04 27.50
C ILE A 586 -13.70 15.35 28.97
N SER A 587 -13.82 16.62 29.38
CA SER A 587 -13.65 17.07 30.77
C SER A 587 -14.79 17.99 31.24
N PHE A 588 -14.96 18.10 32.56
CA PHE A 588 -15.99 18.93 33.21
C PHE A 588 -15.42 20.05 34.11
N LEU A 589 -14.10 20.08 34.30
CA LEU A 589 -13.42 21.04 35.18
C LEU A 589 -13.16 22.35 34.44
N GLU A 590 -13.55 23.49 35.00
CA GLU A 590 -12.95 24.78 34.62
C GLU A 590 -11.50 24.79 35.15
N ASN A 591 -10.52 25.00 34.27
CA ASN A 591 -9.13 25.26 34.67
C ASN A 591 -8.98 26.73 35.02
#